data_AF-A0AA42T6V9-F1
#
_entry.id   AF-A0AA42T6V9-F1
#
_cell.length_a   1.000
_cell.length_b   1.000
_cell.length_c   1.000
_cell.angle_alpha   90.00
_cell.angle_beta   90.00
_cell.angle_gamma   90.00
#
_symmetry.space_group_name_H-M   'P 1'
#
loop_
_entity.id
_entity.type
_entity.pdbx_description
1 polymer ?
#
loop_
_entity_poly.entity_id
_entity_poly.type
_entity_poly.pdbx_seq_one_letter_code
_entity_poly.pdbx_strand_id
1 'polypeptide(L)'
;MKAAEIKAIYPTEASLCERLIECMTASGGWEVYPETAGFDILAVWKATGHQLGVEAKLQLNAKVADQILPAHWSSGSGEGPDFRAVLVPCTTEASYGIVRMLELLGVQVLVPSDRYRYSRPGEGIQRAVHRSELTDARPWDAAAGALGEWSNSAWFDWNPDKRCTLPEIVPKVAAGVPSPIQLTPWKIGALKVLADIELDGFTTAKGVRAHGIDPRRFCASDGWLQQLGDGRWGRGTIPAFDQQHPEAFAQVLAEARARRTEVAA
;
A
#
# COMPACT_ATOMS: atom_id res chain seq x y z
N MET A 1 6.50 22.99 -18.61
CA MET A 1 5.11 23.42 -18.29
C MET A 1 5.16 24.23 -17.02
N LYS A 2 4.32 25.26 -16.87
CA LYS A 2 4.20 25.99 -15.59
C LYS A 2 3.62 25.05 -14.54
N ALA A 3 3.92 25.28 -13.26
CA ALA A 3 3.39 24.46 -12.16
C ALA A 3 1.86 24.30 -12.20
N ALA A 4 1.14 25.34 -12.62
CA ALA A 4 -0.32 25.29 -12.77
C ALA A 4 -0.79 24.29 -13.85
N GLU A 5 -0.07 24.19 -14.98
CA GLU A 5 -0.40 23.26 -16.07
C GLU A 5 -0.16 21.81 -15.63
N ILE A 6 0.94 21.55 -14.90
CA ILE A 6 1.22 20.21 -14.37
C ILE A 6 0.18 19.79 -13.33
N LYS A 7 -0.19 20.71 -12.43
CA LYS A 7 -1.26 20.47 -11.45
C LYS A 7 -2.63 20.27 -12.10
N ALA A 8 -2.87 20.83 -13.28
CA ALA A 8 -4.10 20.58 -14.02
C ALA A 8 -4.14 19.17 -14.63
N ILE A 9 -2.99 18.59 -14.98
CA ILE A 9 -2.88 17.18 -15.41
C ILE A 9 -3.12 16.24 -14.22
N TYR A 10 -2.66 16.64 -13.03
CA TYR A 10 -2.76 15.86 -11.81
C TYR A 10 -3.55 16.62 -10.73
N PRO A 11 -4.88 16.73 -10.88
CA PRO A 11 -5.70 17.55 -9.99
C PRO A 11 -5.85 16.96 -8.58
N THR A 12 -5.55 15.67 -8.39
CA THR A 12 -5.69 14.95 -7.12
C THR A 12 -4.47 14.09 -6.80
N GLU A 13 -4.25 13.80 -5.52
CA GLU A 13 -3.24 12.83 -5.06
C GLU A 13 -3.49 11.47 -5.70
N ALA A 14 -4.76 11.03 -5.76
CA ALA A 14 -5.14 9.82 -6.46
C ALA A 14 -4.72 9.75 -7.93
N SER A 15 -4.86 10.84 -8.70
CA SER A 15 -4.40 10.87 -10.10
C SER A 15 -2.87 10.77 -10.24
N LEU A 16 -2.11 11.22 -9.23
CA LEU A 16 -0.65 11.02 -9.18
C LEU A 16 -0.32 9.57 -8.88
N CYS A 17 -0.95 9.02 -7.84
CA CYS A 17 -0.76 7.65 -7.41
C CYS A 17 -1.09 6.66 -8.53
N GLU A 18 -2.26 6.78 -9.15
CA GLU A 18 -2.68 5.96 -10.29
C GLU A 18 -1.60 5.95 -11.37
N ARG A 19 -1.08 7.12 -11.74
CA ARG A 19 -0.05 7.19 -12.77
C ARG A 19 1.29 6.59 -12.36
N LEU A 20 1.70 6.74 -11.10
CA LEU A 20 2.91 6.07 -10.61
C LEU A 20 2.74 4.55 -10.64
N ILE A 21 1.59 4.04 -10.18
CA ILE A 21 1.27 2.61 -10.19
C ILE A 21 1.30 2.05 -11.62
N GLU A 22 0.70 2.75 -12.59
CA GLU A 22 0.79 2.38 -14.01
C GLU A 22 2.23 2.27 -14.48
N CYS A 23 3.08 3.24 -14.15
CA CYS A 23 4.49 3.25 -14.56
C CYS A 23 5.28 2.11 -13.92
N MET A 24 5.08 1.85 -12.62
CA MET A 24 5.76 0.76 -11.90
C MET A 24 5.30 -0.62 -12.38
N THR A 25 4.02 -0.76 -12.68
CA THR A 25 3.46 -2.00 -13.23
C THR A 25 4.00 -2.24 -14.65
N ALA A 26 4.08 -1.19 -15.47
CA ALA A 26 4.59 -1.28 -16.84
C ALA A 26 6.10 -1.57 -16.89
N SER A 27 6.89 -1.11 -15.92
CA SER A 27 8.31 -1.49 -15.85
C SER A 27 8.54 -2.95 -15.45
N GLY A 28 7.53 -3.59 -14.85
CA GLY A 28 7.64 -4.95 -14.32
C GLY A 28 8.42 -5.02 -13.02
N GLY A 29 8.38 -6.20 -12.39
CA GLY A 29 9.13 -6.52 -11.16
C GLY A 29 8.53 -6.00 -9.85
N TRP A 30 7.58 -5.07 -9.89
CA TRP A 30 6.88 -4.56 -8.70
C TRP A 30 5.53 -5.25 -8.46
N GLU A 31 5.19 -5.43 -7.19
CA GLU A 31 3.83 -5.63 -6.71
C GLU A 31 3.42 -4.40 -5.91
N VAL A 32 2.28 -3.80 -6.24
CA VAL A 32 1.84 -2.54 -5.62
C VAL A 32 0.68 -2.83 -4.69
N TYR A 33 0.79 -2.36 -3.45
CA TYR A 33 -0.23 -2.41 -2.40
C TYR A 33 -0.71 -0.98 -2.09
N PRO A 34 -1.83 -0.55 -2.71
CA PRO A 34 -2.46 0.73 -2.39
C PRO A 34 -2.86 0.80 -0.91
N GLU A 35 -2.75 1.99 -0.31
CA GLU A 35 -3.31 2.31 1.01
C GLU A 35 -2.90 1.32 2.11
N THR A 36 -1.60 1.01 2.15
CA THR A 36 -1.05 -0.07 2.97
C THR A 36 0.05 0.46 3.89
N ALA A 37 0.05 -0.03 5.14
CA ALA A 37 1.02 0.32 6.17
C ALA A 37 1.16 1.84 6.46
N GLY A 38 0.10 2.61 6.20
CA GLY A 38 0.09 4.06 6.41
C GLY A 38 0.70 4.88 5.27
N PHE A 39 1.01 4.26 4.14
CA PHE A 39 1.45 4.93 2.92
C PHE A 39 0.34 4.89 1.86
N ASP A 40 0.27 5.92 1.01
CA ASP A 40 -0.62 5.93 -0.15
C ASP A 40 -0.31 4.74 -1.08
N ILE A 41 0.98 4.44 -1.27
CA ILE A 41 1.47 3.27 -2.00
C ILE A 41 2.57 2.58 -1.19
N LEU A 42 2.42 1.28 -0.96
CA LEU A 42 3.52 0.40 -0.56
C LEU A 42 3.83 -0.54 -1.72
N ALA A 43 4.99 -0.38 -2.35
CA ALA A 43 5.40 -1.21 -3.47
C ALA A 43 6.50 -2.20 -3.05
N VAL A 44 6.44 -3.42 -3.56
CA VAL A 44 7.36 -4.52 -3.23
C VAL A 44 8.11 -4.96 -4.50
N TRP A 45 9.44 -4.95 -4.44
CA TRP A 45 10.26 -5.52 -5.51
C TRP A 45 10.24 -7.05 -5.40
N LYS A 46 9.53 -7.71 -6.31
CA LYS A 46 9.22 -9.16 -6.22
C LYS A 46 10.45 -10.04 -6.08
N ALA A 47 11.57 -9.66 -6.68
CA ALA A 47 12.78 -10.48 -6.68
C ALA A 47 13.46 -10.58 -5.30
N THR A 48 13.30 -9.57 -4.45
CA THR A 48 14.07 -9.43 -3.18
C THR A 48 13.20 -9.16 -1.96
N GLY A 49 11.94 -8.78 -2.17
CA GLY A 49 11.00 -8.40 -1.13
C GLY A 49 11.26 -7.02 -0.52
N HIS A 50 12.21 -6.24 -1.03
CA HIS A 50 12.40 -4.85 -0.60
C HIS A 50 11.15 -4.01 -0.86
N GLN A 51 10.88 -3.10 0.06
CA GLN A 51 9.67 -2.28 0.09
C GLN A 51 10.00 -0.80 -0.12
N LEU A 52 9.16 -0.16 -0.93
CA LEU A 52 9.14 1.27 -1.16
C LEU A 52 7.81 1.83 -0.64
N GLY A 53 7.86 2.64 0.43
CA GLY A 53 6.73 3.43 0.90
C GLY A 53 6.68 4.79 0.21
N VAL A 54 5.52 5.17 -0.32
CA VAL A 54 5.31 6.44 -1.03
C VAL A 54 4.16 7.22 -0.41
N GLU A 55 4.41 8.49 -0.09
CA GLU A 55 3.39 9.48 0.26
C GLU A 55 3.21 10.46 -0.90
N ALA A 56 1.98 10.68 -1.34
CA ALA A 56 1.63 11.59 -2.43
C ALA A 56 1.06 12.91 -1.88
N LYS A 57 1.56 14.03 -2.40
CA LYS A 57 1.02 15.36 -2.10
C LYS A 57 0.96 16.27 -3.30
N LEU A 58 -0.12 17.05 -3.42
CA LEU A 58 -0.21 18.10 -4.46
C LEU A 58 0.80 19.24 -4.27
N GLN A 59 1.34 19.40 -3.06
CA GLN A 59 2.36 20.38 -2.73
C GLN A 59 3.35 19.81 -1.72
N LEU A 60 4.64 19.95 -2.00
CA LEU A 60 5.68 19.62 -1.04
C LEU A 60 5.74 20.70 0.05
N ASN A 61 5.49 20.31 1.30
CA ASN A 61 5.52 21.18 2.48
C ASN A 61 6.03 20.39 3.70
N ALA A 62 6.18 21.07 4.84
CA ALA A 62 6.70 20.45 6.07
C ALA A 62 5.79 19.33 6.62
N LYS A 63 4.48 19.36 6.36
CA LYS A 63 3.56 18.29 6.77
C LYS A 63 3.86 16.99 6.03
N VAL A 64 4.28 17.07 4.77
CA VAL A 64 4.71 15.88 4.01
C VAL A 64 5.95 15.26 4.65
N ALA A 65 6.89 16.08 5.12
CA ALA A 65 8.08 15.59 5.82
C ALA A 65 7.71 14.87 7.13
N ASP A 66 6.78 15.43 7.90
CA ASP A 66 6.26 14.81 9.13
C ASP A 66 5.55 13.46 8.88
N GLN A 67 4.86 13.32 7.75
CA GLN A 67 4.19 12.07 7.37
C GLN A 67 5.17 10.99 6.88
N ILE A 68 6.17 11.36 6.09
CA ILE A 68 7.06 10.39 5.43
C ILE A 68 8.23 9.95 6.32
N LEU A 69 8.70 10.80 7.26
CA LEU A 69 9.81 10.46 8.15
C LEU A 69 9.31 9.61 9.34
N PRO A 70 10.14 8.70 9.88
CA PRO A 70 9.80 8.02 11.12
C PRO A 70 9.58 9.00 12.28
N ALA A 71 8.78 8.60 13.26
CA ALA A 71 8.53 9.41 14.44
C ALA A 71 9.84 9.78 15.17
N HIS A 72 9.91 10.99 15.71
CA HIS A 72 11.10 11.59 16.35
C HIS A 72 11.67 10.83 17.57
N TRP A 73 10.98 9.81 18.09
CA TRP A 73 11.46 8.91 19.15
C TRP A 73 11.64 7.46 18.70
N SER A 74 11.36 7.16 17.42
CA SER A 74 11.66 5.84 16.86
C SER A 74 13.18 5.77 16.67
N SER A 75 13.81 4.73 17.21
CA SER A 75 15.26 4.46 17.08
C SER A 75 15.71 4.15 15.65
N GLY A 76 14.83 4.28 14.65
CA GLY A 76 15.07 3.86 13.26
C GLY A 76 14.92 2.34 13.07
N SER A 77 15.12 1.56 14.13
CA SER A 77 15.02 0.10 14.20
C SER A 77 13.57 -0.40 14.37
N GLY A 78 12.63 0.16 13.61
CA GLY A 78 11.19 -0.14 13.72
C GLY A 78 10.63 -0.99 12.57
N GLU A 79 9.32 -1.26 12.60
CA GLU A 79 8.62 -1.74 11.40
C GLU A 79 8.53 -0.61 10.36
N GLY A 80 8.92 -0.87 9.11
CA GLY A 80 8.90 0.14 8.04
C GLY A 80 9.32 -0.41 6.68
N PRO A 81 9.21 0.40 5.61
CA PRO A 81 9.76 0.04 4.30
C PRO A 81 11.28 0.27 4.29
N ASP A 82 11.98 -0.46 3.42
CA ASP A 82 13.42 -0.29 3.18
C ASP A 82 13.71 1.09 2.56
N PHE A 83 12.77 1.61 1.75
CA PHE A 83 12.92 2.87 1.01
C PHE A 83 11.69 3.77 1.13
N ARG A 84 11.91 5.08 1.01
CA ARG A 84 10.87 6.09 1.18
C ARG A 84 10.89 7.12 0.06
N ALA A 85 9.72 7.46 -0.45
CA ALA A 85 9.56 8.53 -1.42
C ALA A 85 8.36 9.43 -1.13
N VAL A 86 8.48 10.67 -1.60
CA VAL A 86 7.37 11.60 -1.74
C VAL A 86 7.06 11.79 -3.20
N LEU A 87 5.81 11.61 -3.60
CA LEU A 87 5.32 11.86 -4.95
C LEU A 87 4.61 13.22 -4.99
N VAL A 88 5.16 14.18 -5.75
CA VAL A 88 4.54 15.49 -5.95
C VAL A 88 4.45 15.83 -7.43
N PRO A 89 3.45 16.61 -7.87
CA PRO A 89 3.27 16.91 -9.30
C PRO A 89 4.39 17.80 -9.84
N CYS A 90 4.97 18.67 -9.01
CA CYS A 90 6.07 19.55 -9.39
C CYS A 90 6.77 20.10 -8.14
N THR A 91 8.04 20.46 -8.29
CA THR A 91 8.79 21.29 -7.33
C THR A 91 8.80 22.75 -7.78
N THR A 92 8.88 23.66 -6.83
CA THR A 92 9.08 25.10 -7.03
C THR A 92 10.35 25.56 -6.30
N GLU A 93 10.84 26.76 -6.63
CA GLU A 93 11.95 27.40 -5.91
C GLU A 93 11.76 27.39 -4.39
N ALA A 94 10.53 27.67 -3.93
CA ALA A 94 10.18 27.68 -2.51
C ALA A 94 10.28 26.28 -1.85
N SER A 95 10.14 25.21 -2.62
CA SER A 95 10.20 23.83 -2.12
C SER A 95 11.60 23.20 -2.21
N TYR A 96 12.56 23.79 -2.94
CA TYR A 96 13.88 23.18 -3.13
C TYR A 96 14.65 22.96 -1.85
N GLY A 97 14.50 23.83 -0.86
CA GLY A 97 15.08 23.61 0.48
C GLY A 97 14.54 22.33 1.12
N ILE A 98 13.24 22.06 0.97
CA ILE A 98 12.59 20.85 1.49
C ILE A 98 13.02 19.61 0.70
N VAL A 99 13.12 19.71 -0.63
CA VAL A 99 13.62 18.61 -1.48
C VAL A 99 15.01 18.19 -1.03
N ARG A 100 15.95 19.14 -0.95
CA ARG A 100 17.33 18.87 -0.51
C ARG A 100 17.38 18.28 0.89
N MET A 101 16.54 18.77 1.81
CA MET A 101 16.46 18.24 3.17
C MET A 101 15.96 16.80 3.18
N LEU A 102 14.88 16.49 2.46
CA LEU A 102 14.34 15.12 2.38
C LEU A 102 15.34 14.15 1.74
N GLU A 103 15.99 14.57 0.65
CA GLU A 103 17.02 13.74 -0.01
C GLU A 103 18.22 13.48 0.91
N LEU A 104 18.67 14.50 1.67
CA LEU A 104 19.70 14.32 2.71
C LEU A 104 19.27 13.39 3.85
N LEU A 105 17.96 13.32 4.12
CA LEU A 105 17.37 12.42 5.12
C LEU A 105 16.99 11.05 4.54
N GLY A 106 17.38 10.75 3.30
CA GLY A 106 17.12 9.44 2.68
C GLY A 106 15.69 9.24 2.19
N VAL A 107 14.99 10.32 1.87
CA VAL A 107 13.64 10.31 1.26
C VAL A 107 13.72 10.91 -0.14
N GLN A 108 13.41 10.11 -1.16
CA GLN A 108 13.45 10.58 -2.55
C GLN A 108 12.23 11.44 -2.87
N VAL A 109 12.40 12.57 -3.55
CA VAL A 109 11.27 13.33 -4.11
C VAL A 109 11.08 12.93 -5.57
N LEU A 110 9.99 12.23 -5.84
CA LEU A 110 9.56 11.83 -7.18
C LEU A 110 8.67 12.92 -7.78
N VAL A 111 9.11 13.45 -8.92
CA VAL A 111 8.33 14.41 -9.69
C VAL A 111 8.18 13.96 -11.14
N PRO A 112 7.02 14.18 -11.77
CA PRO A 112 6.92 14.16 -13.23
C PRO A 112 7.98 15.10 -13.81
N SER A 113 8.92 14.57 -14.61
CA SER A 113 10.06 15.34 -15.14
C SER A 113 9.64 16.69 -15.76
N ASP A 114 10.35 17.76 -15.42
CA ASP A 114 10.11 19.16 -15.83
C ASP A 114 10.95 19.60 -17.06
N ARG A 115 12.10 18.95 -17.31
CA ARG A 115 13.11 19.39 -18.29
C ARG A 115 12.74 19.24 -19.76
N TYR A 116 11.70 18.48 -20.10
CA TYR A 116 11.32 18.24 -21.48
C TYR A 116 9.81 18.40 -21.66
N ARG A 117 9.40 19.06 -22.75
CA ARG A 117 7.99 19.20 -23.14
C ARG A 117 7.49 17.83 -23.59
N TYR A 118 7.06 17.00 -22.64
CA TYR A 118 6.44 15.72 -22.98
C TYR A 118 5.10 15.95 -23.66
N SER A 119 4.82 15.15 -24.69
CA SER A 119 3.63 15.30 -25.53
C SER A 119 2.44 14.56 -24.95
N ARG A 120 2.67 13.60 -24.03
CA ARG A 120 1.63 12.76 -23.44
C ARG A 120 1.64 12.85 -21.91
N PRO A 121 0.46 12.91 -21.25
CA PRO A 121 0.36 12.79 -19.80
C PRO A 121 1.11 11.55 -19.31
N GLY A 122 1.90 11.70 -18.23
CA GLY A 122 2.51 10.55 -17.57
C GLY A 122 3.87 10.07 -18.08
N GLU A 123 4.37 10.55 -19.24
CA GLU A 123 5.75 10.26 -19.70
C GLU A 123 6.80 10.82 -18.72
N GLY A 124 6.47 11.94 -18.06
CA GLY A 124 7.35 12.55 -17.06
C GLY A 124 7.54 11.67 -15.81
N ILE A 125 6.49 10.99 -15.35
CA ILE A 125 6.55 10.06 -14.21
C ILE A 125 7.29 8.79 -14.62
N GLN A 126 7.00 8.25 -15.80
CA GLN A 126 7.70 7.07 -16.33
C GLN A 126 9.22 7.32 -16.40
N ARG A 127 9.65 8.48 -16.89
CA ARG A 127 11.08 8.82 -16.91
C ARG A 127 11.64 8.99 -15.49
N ALA A 128 10.88 9.53 -14.54
CA ALA A 128 11.32 9.62 -13.15
C ALA A 128 11.57 8.22 -12.57
N VAL A 129 10.64 7.27 -12.79
CA VAL A 129 10.81 5.86 -12.44
C VAL A 129 12.09 5.28 -13.06
N HIS A 130 12.33 5.50 -14.36
CA HIS A 130 13.56 5.03 -15.02
C HIS A 130 14.84 5.72 -14.52
N ARG A 131 14.80 7.03 -14.27
CA ARG A 131 15.98 7.80 -13.79
C ARG A 131 16.35 7.41 -12.36
N SER A 132 15.35 7.17 -11.52
CA SER A 132 15.53 6.69 -10.16
C SER A 132 15.87 5.21 -10.09
N GLU A 133 16.15 4.58 -11.24
CA GLU A 133 16.56 3.18 -11.38
C GLU A 133 15.57 2.20 -10.70
N LEU A 134 14.30 2.59 -10.55
CA LEU A 134 13.25 1.73 -9.99
C LEU A 134 12.99 0.48 -10.84
N THR A 135 13.50 0.46 -12.07
CA THR A 135 13.39 -0.70 -12.99
C THR A 135 14.59 -1.63 -12.91
N ASP A 136 15.64 -1.25 -12.19
CA ASP A 136 16.87 -2.01 -12.05
C ASP A 136 16.83 -2.81 -10.75
N ALA A 137 17.19 -4.10 -10.80
CA ALA A 137 17.26 -4.95 -9.60
C ALA A 137 18.51 -4.67 -8.76
N ARG A 138 19.58 -4.15 -9.37
CA ARG A 138 20.90 -3.97 -8.76
C ARG A 138 20.91 -3.08 -7.52
N PRO A 139 20.13 -1.97 -7.43
CA PRO A 139 20.04 -1.18 -6.21
C PRO A 139 19.36 -1.91 -5.04
N TRP A 140 18.82 -3.11 -5.24
CA TRP A 140 18.00 -3.83 -4.25
C TRP A 140 18.52 -5.24 -3.96
N ASP A 141 19.66 -5.64 -4.53
CA ASP A 141 20.21 -6.99 -4.41
C ASP A 141 21.54 -6.94 -3.65
N ALA A 142 21.63 -7.67 -2.54
CA ALA A 142 22.87 -7.81 -1.78
C ALA A 142 24.01 -8.47 -2.60
N ALA A 143 23.67 -9.18 -3.69
CA ALA A 143 24.63 -9.71 -4.65
C ALA A 143 25.15 -8.65 -5.65
N ALA A 144 24.56 -7.44 -5.68
CA ALA A 144 24.95 -6.37 -6.61
C ALA A 144 26.17 -5.56 -6.15
N GLY A 145 26.75 -5.88 -4.99
CA GLY A 145 27.94 -5.22 -4.45
C GLY A 145 27.67 -4.48 -3.15
N ALA A 146 28.72 -3.90 -2.56
CA ALA A 146 28.58 -3.11 -1.33
C ALA A 146 27.71 -1.86 -1.59
N LEU A 147 26.98 -1.37 -0.58
CA LEU A 147 26.19 -0.13 -0.65
C LEU A 147 26.99 1.07 -1.22
N GLY A 148 28.31 1.11 -0.96
CA GLY A 148 29.21 2.15 -1.48
C GLY A 148 29.55 2.05 -2.97
N GLU A 149 29.17 0.94 -3.63
CA GLU A 149 29.28 0.74 -5.09
C GLU A 149 27.99 1.13 -5.81
N TRP A 150 26.94 1.46 -5.06
CA TRP A 150 25.70 1.92 -5.64
C TRP A 150 25.90 3.32 -6.23
N SER A 151 25.26 3.60 -7.36
CA SER A 151 25.36 4.86 -8.10
C SER A 151 24.93 6.07 -7.24
N ASN A 152 25.18 7.31 -7.66
CA ASN A 152 24.60 8.50 -6.99
C ASN A 152 23.05 8.51 -6.98
N SER A 153 22.39 7.55 -7.66
CA SER A 153 20.94 7.28 -7.62
C SER A 153 20.56 6.16 -6.65
N ALA A 154 21.52 5.64 -5.88
CA ALA A 154 21.31 4.72 -4.77
C ALA A 154 20.30 5.31 -3.78
N TRP A 155 19.25 4.55 -3.50
CA TRP A 155 18.28 4.95 -2.48
C TRP A 155 18.85 4.67 -1.10
N PHE A 156 18.59 5.57 -0.15
CA PHE A 156 18.98 5.35 1.23
C PHE A 156 18.18 4.18 1.81
N ASP A 157 18.89 3.10 2.11
CA ASP A 157 18.33 1.94 2.78
C ASP A 157 18.13 2.26 4.26
N TRP A 158 16.86 2.33 4.67
CA TRP A 158 16.47 2.53 6.06
C TRP A 158 16.71 1.30 6.93
N ASN A 159 16.98 0.14 6.32
CA ASN A 159 17.29 -1.14 6.95
C ASN A 159 16.40 -1.43 8.18
N PRO A 160 15.07 -1.52 8.01
CA PRO A 160 14.14 -1.70 9.11
C PRO A 160 14.32 -3.09 9.75
N ASP A 161 14.18 -3.17 11.08
CA ASP A 161 14.20 -4.44 11.83
C ASP A 161 13.17 -5.43 11.30
N LYS A 162 12.04 -4.89 10.82
CA LYS A 162 10.95 -5.64 10.22
C LYS A 162 10.34 -4.84 9.09
N ARG A 163 10.18 -5.46 7.93
CA ARG A 163 9.42 -4.88 6.81
C ARG A 163 7.94 -4.70 7.16
N CYS A 164 7.27 -3.73 6.54
CA CYS A 164 5.84 -3.54 6.70
C CYS A 164 5.07 -4.83 6.41
N THR A 165 4.13 -5.15 7.28
CA THR A 165 3.26 -6.32 7.14
C THR A 165 2.33 -6.13 5.94
N LEU A 166 2.45 -7.00 4.95
CA LEU A 166 1.62 -6.96 3.75
C LEU A 166 0.27 -7.66 3.99
N PRO A 167 -0.84 -7.14 3.45
CA PRO A 167 -2.09 -7.87 3.44
C PRO A 167 -1.96 -9.12 2.55
N GLU A 168 -2.63 -10.20 2.95
CA GLU A 168 -2.67 -11.47 2.20
C GLU A 168 -3.25 -11.30 0.80
N ILE A 169 -4.16 -10.34 0.65
CA ILE A 169 -4.78 -9.97 -0.63
C ILE A 169 -4.36 -8.55 -0.96
N VAL A 170 -3.80 -8.37 -2.15
CA VAL A 170 -3.44 -7.05 -2.68
C VAL A 170 -4.70 -6.17 -2.74
N PRO A 171 -4.74 -5.01 -2.05
CA PRO A 171 -5.92 -4.14 -2.06
C PRO A 171 -6.21 -3.63 -3.48
N LYS A 172 -7.48 -3.73 -3.89
CA LYS A 172 -7.99 -3.20 -5.15
C LYS A 172 -8.76 -1.90 -4.90
N VAL A 173 -8.07 -0.94 -4.31
CA VAL A 173 -8.60 0.38 -3.96
C VAL A 173 -7.73 1.47 -4.59
N ALA A 174 -8.30 2.65 -4.81
CA ALA A 174 -7.53 3.80 -5.25
C ALA A 174 -6.58 4.26 -4.14
N ALA A 175 -5.32 4.51 -4.50
CA ALA A 175 -4.32 5.14 -3.63
C ALA A 175 -4.46 6.67 -3.65
N GLY A 176 -4.00 7.36 -2.61
CA GLY A 176 -4.00 8.83 -2.51
C GLY A 176 -5.41 9.42 -2.39
N VAL A 177 -6.37 8.66 -1.86
CA VAL A 177 -7.74 9.15 -1.62
C VAL A 177 -7.90 9.60 -0.17
N PRO A 178 -8.55 10.75 0.10
CA PRO A 178 -8.78 11.18 1.48
C PRO A 178 -9.59 10.15 2.28
N SER A 179 -9.11 9.83 3.49
CA SER A 179 -9.74 8.85 4.40
C SER A 179 -10.02 7.48 3.73
N PRO A 180 -8.96 6.79 3.27
CA PRO A 180 -9.06 5.58 2.48
C PRO A 180 -9.63 4.41 3.29
N ILE A 181 -10.44 3.57 2.64
CA ILE A 181 -10.90 2.32 3.24
C ILE A 181 -9.78 1.28 3.09
N GLN A 182 -8.93 1.16 4.11
CA GLN A 182 -7.80 0.23 4.09
C GLN A 182 -8.25 -1.23 4.27
N LEU A 183 -7.69 -2.15 3.47
CA LEU A 183 -7.89 -3.59 3.63
C LEU A 183 -6.86 -4.15 4.62
N THR A 184 -7.17 -4.08 5.92
CA THR A 184 -6.28 -4.56 6.97
C THR A 184 -6.32 -6.09 7.11
N PRO A 185 -5.30 -6.72 7.73
CA PRO A 185 -5.34 -8.16 8.03
C PRO A 185 -6.59 -8.57 8.82
N TRP A 186 -7.02 -7.72 9.76
CA TRP A 186 -8.26 -7.93 10.50
C TRP A 186 -9.49 -7.89 9.59
N LYS A 187 -9.56 -6.99 8.60
CA LYS A 187 -10.68 -6.98 7.63
C LYS A 187 -10.67 -8.22 6.74
N ILE A 188 -9.50 -8.71 6.34
CA ILE A 188 -9.41 -9.99 5.59
C ILE A 188 -9.97 -11.13 6.43
N GLY A 189 -9.62 -11.22 7.73
CA GLY A 189 -10.22 -12.19 8.65
C GLY A 189 -11.73 -12.04 8.77
N ALA A 190 -12.26 -10.81 8.83
CA ALA A 190 -13.69 -10.55 8.83
C ALA A 190 -14.39 -10.99 7.53
N LEU A 191 -13.76 -10.77 6.36
CA LEU A 191 -14.25 -11.27 5.07
C LEU A 191 -14.28 -12.81 5.03
N LYS A 192 -13.28 -13.48 5.62
CA LYS A 192 -13.25 -14.95 5.74
C LYS A 192 -14.41 -15.47 6.59
N VAL A 193 -14.75 -14.78 7.69
CA VAL A 193 -15.94 -15.09 8.48
C VAL A 193 -17.23 -14.91 7.67
N LEU A 194 -17.35 -13.82 6.90
CA LEU A 194 -18.51 -13.60 6.03
C LEU A 194 -18.63 -14.69 4.96
N ALA A 195 -17.51 -15.14 4.38
CA ALA A 195 -17.50 -16.21 3.41
C ALA A 195 -17.96 -17.55 4.00
N ASP A 196 -17.59 -17.86 5.26
CA ASP A 196 -18.12 -19.05 5.94
C ASP A 196 -19.64 -18.98 6.11
N ILE A 197 -20.15 -17.82 6.53
CA ILE A 197 -21.60 -17.60 6.68
C ILE A 197 -22.32 -17.72 5.32
N GLU A 198 -21.74 -17.21 4.25
CA GLU A 198 -22.31 -17.29 2.89
C GLU A 198 -22.38 -18.74 2.38
N LEU A 199 -21.35 -19.55 2.67
CA LEU A 199 -21.25 -20.92 2.16
C LEU A 199 -22.01 -21.93 3.03
N ASP A 200 -21.93 -21.80 4.35
CA ASP A 200 -22.47 -22.80 5.29
C ASP A 200 -23.79 -22.33 5.95
N GLY A 201 -24.18 -21.07 5.76
CA GLY A 201 -25.32 -20.43 6.41
C GLY A 201 -25.05 -20.00 7.86
N PHE A 202 -23.90 -20.34 8.42
CA PHE A 202 -23.49 -20.00 9.78
C PHE A 202 -21.97 -20.05 9.95
N THR A 203 -21.49 -19.49 11.06
CA THR A 203 -20.16 -19.73 11.61
C THR A 203 -20.25 -20.11 13.10
N THR A 204 -19.13 -20.48 13.70
CA THR A 204 -19.03 -20.76 15.14
C THR A 204 -17.99 -19.83 15.77
N ALA A 205 -18.04 -19.61 17.09
CA ALA A 205 -16.99 -18.87 17.80
C ALA A 205 -15.59 -19.50 17.63
N LYS A 206 -15.51 -20.81 17.34
CA LYS A 206 -14.26 -21.48 16.96
C LYS A 206 -13.83 -21.09 15.54
N GLY A 207 -14.76 -21.07 14.59
CA GLY A 207 -14.51 -20.63 13.21
C GLY A 207 -14.06 -19.17 13.13
N VAL A 208 -14.70 -18.26 13.89
CA VAL A 208 -14.28 -16.85 13.97
C VAL A 208 -12.83 -16.73 14.47
N ARG A 209 -12.44 -17.48 15.51
CA ARG A 209 -11.05 -17.50 16.00
C ARG A 209 -10.08 -18.06 14.96
N ALA A 210 -10.50 -19.05 14.17
CA ALA A 210 -9.66 -19.66 13.14
C ALA A 210 -9.20 -18.65 12.08
N HIS A 211 -9.96 -17.57 11.87
CA HIS A 211 -9.60 -16.47 10.96
C HIS A 211 -8.89 -15.30 11.65
N GLY A 212 -8.36 -15.50 12.86
CA GLY A 212 -7.62 -14.47 13.61
C GLY A 212 -8.48 -13.36 14.20
N ILE A 213 -9.81 -13.57 14.29
CA ILE A 213 -10.76 -12.59 14.82
C ILE A 213 -11.15 -12.94 16.25
N ASP A 214 -11.15 -11.94 17.14
CA ASP A 214 -11.70 -12.08 18.48
C ASP A 214 -13.24 -12.21 18.41
N PRO A 215 -13.84 -13.34 18.85
CA PRO A 215 -15.28 -13.54 18.77
C PRO A 215 -16.10 -12.60 19.64
N ARG A 216 -15.50 -11.89 20.60
CA ARG A 216 -16.27 -11.01 21.51
C ARG A 216 -17.11 -10.00 20.76
N ARG A 217 -16.60 -9.41 19.66
CA ARG A 217 -17.39 -8.44 18.89
C ARG A 217 -18.37 -9.08 17.91
N PHE A 218 -18.06 -10.29 17.44
CA PHE A 218 -18.87 -11.00 16.44
C PHE A 218 -20.01 -11.78 17.10
N CYS A 219 -19.72 -12.54 18.15
CA CYS A 219 -20.59 -13.57 18.71
C CYS A 219 -21.23 -13.21 20.06
N ALA A 220 -21.02 -12.00 20.60
CA ALA A 220 -21.69 -11.54 21.82
C ALA A 220 -23.21 -11.37 21.61
N SER A 221 -23.96 -11.25 22.71
CA SER A 221 -25.41 -11.02 22.68
C SER A 221 -25.80 -9.72 21.98
N ASP A 222 -24.96 -8.69 22.06
CA ASP A 222 -25.03 -7.41 21.34
C ASP A 222 -23.98 -7.32 20.23
N GLY A 223 -23.46 -8.48 19.81
CA GLY A 223 -22.47 -8.63 18.77
C GLY A 223 -23.03 -8.38 17.37
N TRP A 224 -22.15 -8.44 16.39
CA TRP A 224 -22.50 -8.22 14.99
C TRP A 224 -23.18 -9.40 14.31
N LEU A 225 -23.00 -10.62 14.80
CA LEU A 225 -23.62 -11.81 14.23
C LEU A 225 -24.88 -12.19 15.02
N GLN A 226 -25.87 -12.73 14.31
CA GLN A 226 -27.12 -13.16 14.92
C GLN A 226 -26.98 -14.58 15.45
N GLN A 227 -27.33 -14.81 16.73
CA GLN A 227 -27.34 -16.14 17.31
C GLN A 227 -28.46 -17.00 16.72
N LEU A 228 -28.13 -18.20 16.21
CA LEU A 228 -29.09 -19.15 15.62
C LEU A 228 -29.44 -20.31 16.54
N GLY A 229 -28.77 -20.43 17.69
CA GLY A 229 -28.84 -21.58 18.59
C GLY A 229 -27.67 -22.55 18.40
N ASP A 230 -27.48 -23.49 19.34
CA ASP A 230 -26.45 -24.55 19.29
C ASP A 230 -25.00 -24.07 19.06
N GLY A 231 -24.67 -22.86 19.51
CA GLY A 231 -23.35 -22.27 19.25
C GLY A 231 -23.10 -21.95 17.77
N ARG A 232 -24.15 -21.63 17.01
CA ARG A 232 -24.08 -21.14 15.63
C ARG A 232 -24.50 -19.68 15.55
N TRP A 233 -23.80 -18.95 14.67
CA TRP A 233 -24.04 -17.54 14.40
C TRP A 233 -24.20 -17.31 12.91
N GLY A 234 -25.28 -16.67 12.51
CA GLY A 234 -25.57 -16.27 11.14
C GLY A 234 -25.28 -14.80 10.90
N ARG A 235 -25.61 -14.31 9.71
CA ARG A 235 -25.47 -12.90 9.36
C ARG A 235 -26.37 -12.04 10.25
N GLY A 236 -25.81 -10.97 10.83
CA GLY A 236 -26.53 -10.02 11.67
C GLY A 236 -26.28 -8.58 11.21
N THR A 237 -25.93 -7.71 12.16
CA THR A 237 -25.63 -6.28 11.97
C THR A 237 -24.16 -5.98 11.65
N ILE A 238 -23.40 -7.00 11.24
CA ILE A 238 -22.00 -6.83 10.83
C ILE A 238 -21.87 -5.74 9.75
N PRO A 239 -20.88 -4.83 9.86
CA PRO A 239 -20.64 -3.85 8.80
C PRO A 239 -20.44 -4.53 7.44
N ALA A 240 -20.84 -3.85 6.38
CA ALA A 240 -20.80 -4.36 5.01
C ALA A 240 -19.36 -4.38 4.43
N PHE A 241 -18.46 -5.12 5.07
CA PHE A 241 -17.07 -5.27 4.65
C PHE A 241 -16.95 -5.89 3.26
N ASP A 242 -17.86 -6.81 2.94
CA ASP A 242 -18.04 -7.43 1.62
C ASP A 242 -18.35 -6.40 0.53
N GLN A 243 -19.16 -5.40 0.83
CA GLN A 243 -19.47 -4.30 -0.11
C GLN A 243 -18.35 -3.26 -0.19
N GLN A 244 -17.61 -3.06 0.91
CA GLN A 244 -16.46 -2.16 0.94
C GLN A 244 -15.26 -2.72 0.15
N HIS A 245 -15.11 -4.04 0.09
CA HIS A 245 -14.01 -4.74 -0.57
C HIS A 245 -14.52 -5.92 -1.42
N PRO A 246 -15.28 -5.64 -2.50
CA PRO A 246 -15.96 -6.69 -3.26
C PRO A 246 -15.01 -7.67 -3.93
N GLU A 247 -13.88 -7.20 -4.47
CA GLU A 247 -12.89 -8.09 -5.11
C GLU A 247 -12.18 -8.99 -4.09
N ALA A 248 -11.79 -8.43 -2.94
CA ALA A 248 -11.18 -9.23 -1.87
C ALA A 248 -12.17 -10.25 -1.31
N PHE A 249 -13.44 -9.89 -1.17
CA PHE A 249 -14.48 -10.82 -0.75
C PHE A 249 -14.68 -11.95 -1.77
N ALA A 250 -14.73 -11.63 -3.07
CA ALA A 250 -14.85 -12.63 -4.13
C ALA A 250 -13.69 -13.64 -4.11
N GLN A 251 -12.45 -13.16 -3.91
CA GLN A 251 -11.28 -14.02 -3.78
C GLN A 251 -11.37 -14.92 -2.55
N VAL A 252 -11.65 -14.35 -1.38
CA VAL A 252 -11.80 -15.11 -0.12
C VAL A 252 -12.90 -16.17 -0.24
N LEU A 253 -14.03 -15.83 -0.86
CA LEU A 253 -15.15 -16.75 -1.07
C LEU A 253 -14.76 -17.91 -2.00
N ALA A 254 -14.01 -17.63 -3.07
CA ALA A 254 -13.50 -18.65 -3.97
C ALA A 254 -12.52 -19.61 -3.27
N GLU A 255 -11.56 -19.08 -2.50
CA GLU A 255 -10.61 -19.88 -1.72
C GLU A 255 -11.32 -20.73 -0.65
N ALA A 256 -12.33 -20.16 0.02
CA ALA A 256 -13.14 -20.86 1.00
C ALA A 256 -13.96 -22.01 0.37
N ARG A 257 -14.47 -21.82 -0.86
CA ARG A 257 -15.20 -22.84 -1.61
C ARG A 257 -14.27 -23.96 -2.11
N ALA A 258 -13.09 -23.61 -2.60
CA ALA A 258 -12.08 -24.58 -3.03
C ALA A 258 -11.67 -25.51 -1.88
N ARG A 259 -11.33 -24.94 -0.71
CA ARG A 259 -10.97 -25.72 0.48
C ARG A 259 -12.06 -26.69 0.94
N ARG A 260 -13.34 -26.28 0.87
CA ARG A 260 -14.47 -27.18 1.20
C ARG A 260 -14.59 -28.34 0.23
N THR A 261 -14.31 -28.10 -1.04
CA THR A 261 -14.36 -29.13 -2.09
C THR A 261 -13.24 -30.16 -1.89
N GLU A 262 -12.04 -29.71 -1.51
CA GLU A 262 -10.90 -30.59 -1.20
C GLU A 262 -11.13 -31.47 0.03
N VAL A 263 -11.76 -30.93 1.09
CA VAL A 263 -12.07 -31.70 2.31
C VAL A 263 -13.20 -32.72 2.10
N ALA A 264 -14.07 -32.48 1.12
CA ALA A 264 -15.18 -33.38 0.78
C ALA A 264 -14.78 -34.52 -0.16
N ALA A 265 -13.59 -34.45 -0.77
CA ALA A 265 -13.02 -35.48 -1.66
C ALA A 265 -12.19 -36.50 -0.89
#